data_AF-A0A640L1V7-F1
#
_entry.id   AF-A0A640L1V7-F1
#
_cell.length_a   1.000
_cell.length_b   1.000
_cell.length_c   1.000
_cell.angle_alpha   90.00
_cell.angle_beta   90.00
_cell.angle_gamma   90.00
#
_symmetry.space_group_name_H-M   'P 1'
#
loop_
_entity.id
_entity.type
_entity.pdbx_description
1 polymer ?
#
loop_
_entity_poly.entity_id
_entity_poly.type
_entity_poly.pdbx_seq_one_letter_code
_entity_poly.pdbx_strand_id
1 'polypeptide(L)'
;MLSLLRIEHIKESEHLQNYAREISKLLKPLTIFIVLLATIAYFAPKFGPQWPNPMDFLKFNTSESSKKQEVSKIGYGLDDSKLGGPFTSDPTIVFTAQTQNKQYWRVETKDFYTGKGWEVSENQKKVTFKNKNDVVSWYEQNTKTETTTATITMQKSYPHLTYPAGLVSVEASSDISYSVDPFSEKIYTMDADSSTTLHSYKVTYEVPEFSIENLKAVKTNEGQETNPYFMTKYTQLPESLPQRVRDLAVNLTNDKNNRYDKVLAIENYFTDHSFVYETTNVSFPTKHQDYVDQFLFDTKSGYCNNFSTSMIVLLRSAGIPARWVKGYTEGTLDNTLVGAEGEDVYKVANDNAHSWVEVYFPGYGWIPFEPTKGFTNPYNFTNNTPAPTLQNNEVYNSNNEPIQQRNNEAKLKSLIEDTEDASTKKIPNSKNGFSWWYVFLSTIPISIIGYILFITRMKWITFFIIHFYKYRKDDAVYTKAYDSLLKQFARIGIRRDESQTFREYALHVDTLYNSADMQQLTFSYEYAMYQKGQAAAEWKKSVHLWEKLMKKAASPPKSNDFYSAI
;
A
#
# COMPACT_ATOMS: atom_id res chain seq x y z
N MET A 1 -26.99 -42.27 -22.71
CA MET A 1 -27.20 -43.29 -23.76
C MET A 1 -28.55 -43.11 -24.50
N LEU A 2 -29.03 -41.86 -24.65
CA LEU A 2 -30.32 -41.54 -25.29
C LEU A 2 -30.17 -40.78 -26.63
N SER A 3 -28.93 -40.51 -27.08
CA SER A 3 -28.65 -39.73 -28.29
C SER A 3 -28.44 -40.59 -29.54
N LEU A 4 -27.86 -41.78 -29.43
CA LEU A 4 -27.50 -42.63 -30.59
C LEU A 4 -28.72 -43.37 -31.17
N LEU A 5 -29.61 -43.88 -30.32
CA LEU A 5 -30.85 -44.57 -30.74
C LEU A 5 -31.81 -43.66 -31.52
N ARG A 6 -31.86 -42.38 -31.16
CA ARG A 6 -32.73 -41.40 -31.84
C ARG A 6 -32.21 -41.05 -33.24
N ILE A 7 -30.90 -41.11 -33.42
CA ILE A 7 -30.22 -40.88 -34.70
C ILE A 7 -30.44 -42.08 -35.63
N GLU A 8 -30.46 -43.28 -35.09
CA GLU A 8 -30.74 -44.52 -35.83
C GLU A 8 -32.20 -44.59 -36.31
N HIS A 9 -33.13 -44.11 -35.48
CA HIS A 9 -34.54 -44.03 -35.85
C HIS A 9 -34.83 -43.03 -36.99
N ILE A 10 -34.11 -41.89 -37.01
CA ILE A 10 -34.20 -40.89 -38.09
C ILE A 10 -33.58 -41.41 -39.40
N LYS A 11 -32.56 -42.26 -39.29
CA LYS A 11 -31.93 -42.90 -40.45
C LYS A 11 -32.87 -43.87 -41.16
N GLU A 12 -33.70 -44.59 -40.41
CA GLU A 12 -34.72 -45.50 -40.96
C GLU A 12 -35.93 -44.77 -41.54
N SER A 13 -36.37 -43.67 -40.93
CA SER A 13 -37.60 -42.98 -41.35
C SER A 13 -37.48 -42.14 -42.64
N GLU A 14 -36.26 -41.70 -43.00
CA GLU A 14 -36.04 -40.70 -44.08
C GLU A 14 -35.31 -41.24 -45.33
N HIS A 15 -35.04 -42.54 -45.43
CA HIS A 15 -34.40 -43.19 -46.61
C HIS A 15 -33.16 -42.45 -47.17
N LEU A 16 -32.31 -41.91 -46.30
CA LEU A 16 -31.14 -41.10 -46.68
C LEU A 16 -29.99 -41.99 -47.20
N GLN A 17 -29.95 -42.27 -48.50
CA GLN A 17 -28.91 -43.09 -49.15
C GLN A 17 -27.47 -42.54 -49.01
N ASN A 18 -27.29 -41.25 -48.71
CA ASN A 18 -25.98 -40.59 -48.61
C ASN A 18 -25.70 -39.94 -47.24
N TYR A 19 -26.20 -40.57 -46.19
CA TYR A 19 -26.14 -40.11 -44.79
C TYR A 19 -24.73 -39.73 -44.30
N ALA A 20 -23.70 -40.51 -44.67
CA ALA A 20 -22.32 -40.25 -44.26
C ALA A 20 -21.76 -38.92 -44.82
N ARG A 21 -22.21 -38.52 -46.02
CA ARG A 21 -21.73 -37.31 -46.69
C ARG A 21 -22.32 -36.05 -46.06
N GLU A 22 -23.60 -36.07 -45.69
CA GLU A 22 -24.25 -34.93 -45.03
C GLU A 22 -23.82 -34.77 -43.57
N ILE A 23 -23.61 -35.88 -42.83
CA ILE A 23 -23.02 -35.81 -41.49
C ILE A 23 -21.60 -35.23 -41.52
N SER A 24 -20.79 -35.57 -42.52
CA SER A 24 -19.44 -35.01 -42.64
C SER A 24 -19.44 -33.48 -42.80
N LYS A 25 -20.49 -32.90 -43.40
CA LYS A 25 -20.65 -31.44 -43.52
C LYS A 25 -21.01 -30.79 -42.19
N LEU A 26 -21.72 -31.50 -41.31
CA LEU A 26 -22.06 -31.02 -39.96
C LEU A 26 -20.90 -31.21 -38.97
N LEU A 27 -20.13 -32.28 -39.11
CA LEU A 27 -19.01 -32.61 -38.21
C LEU A 27 -17.77 -31.73 -38.44
N LYS A 28 -17.51 -31.28 -39.68
CA LYS A 28 -16.38 -30.41 -40.02
C LYS A 28 -16.37 -29.07 -39.25
N PRO A 29 -17.44 -28.26 -39.24
CA PRO A 29 -17.45 -27.03 -38.45
C PRO A 29 -17.38 -27.31 -36.95
N LEU A 30 -17.98 -28.42 -36.47
CA LEU A 30 -17.90 -28.82 -35.07
C LEU A 30 -16.46 -29.18 -34.66
N THR A 31 -15.72 -29.92 -35.49
CA THR A 31 -14.32 -30.25 -35.23
C THR A 31 -13.43 -29.02 -35.27
N ILE A 32 -13.63 -28.12 -36.23
CA ILE A 32 -12.93 -26.83 -36.29
C ILE A 32 -13.21 -26.02 -35.01
N PHE A 33 -14.46 -25.97 -34.57
CA PHE A 33 -14.85 -25.26 -33.34
C PHE A 33 -14.21 -25.86 -32.08
N ILE A 34 -14.17 -27.19 -31.96
CA ILE A 34 -13.52 -27.88 -30.82
C ILE A 34 -12.02 -27.58 -30.80
N VAL A 35 -11.35 -27.61 -31.96
CA VAL A 35 -9.91 -27.30 -32.07
C VAL A 35 -9.64 -25.83 -31.74
N LEU A 36 -10.50 -24.92 -32.19
CA LEU A 36 -10.41 -23.49 -31.86
C LEU A 36 -10.58 -23.26 -30.35
N LEU A 37 -11.57 -23.91 -29.72
CA LEU A 37 -11.77 -23.82 -28.28
C LEU A 37 -10.60 -24.41 -27.48
N ALA A 38 -10.06 -25.55 -27.93
CA ALA A 38 -8.91 -26.18 -27.27
C ALA A 38 -7.65 -25.31 -27.36
N THR A 39 -7.42 -24.66 -28.49
CA THR A 39 -6.30 -23.73 -28.67
C THR A 39 -6.48 -22.45 -27.85
N ILE A 40 -7.69 -21.86 -27.83
CA ILE A 40 -8.00 -20.74 -26.93
C ILE A 40 -7.81 -21.14 -25.46
N ALA A 41 -8.30 -22.30 -25.03
CA ALA A 41 -8.15 -22.78 -23.66
C ALA A 41 -6.69 -23.09 -23.28
N TYR A 42 -5.86 -23.47 -24.25
CA TYR A 42 -4.43 -23.71 -24.02
C TYR A 42 -3.64 -22.42 -23.81
N PHE A 43 -3.96 -21.37 -24.58
CA PHE A 43 -3.28 -20.07 -24.51
C PHE A 43 -3.96 -19.05 -23.57
N ALA A 44 -5.18 -19.32 -23.11
CA ALA A 44 -5.85 -18.50 -22.12
C ALA A 44 -5.06 -18.51 -20.80
N PRO A 45 -5.00 -17.37 -20.07
CA PRO A 45 -4.36 -17.32 -18.76
C PRO A 45 -5.04 -18.32 -17.83
N LYS A 46 -4.31 -19.39 -17.46
CA LYS A 46 -4.78 -20.40 -16.52
C LYS A 46 -4.68 -19.80 -15.12
N PHE A 47 -5.80 -19.29 -14.62
CA PHE A 47 -5.91 -18.98 -13.20
C PHE A 47 -5.65 -20.26 -12.40
N GLY A 48 -4.90 -20.13 -11.30
CA GLY A 48 -4.70 -21.25 -10.37
C GLY A 48 -6.03 -21.82 -9.86
N PRO A 49 -6.00 -22.98 -9.19
CA PRO A 49 -7.23 -23.66 -8.74
C PRO A 49 -8.10 -22.71 -7.91
N GLN A 50 -9.26 -22.32 -8.42
CA GLN A 50 -10.21 -21.46 -7.67
C GLN A 50 -11.05 -22.26 -6.67
N TRP A 51 -10.91 -23.58 -6.66
CA TRP A 51 -11.52 -24.48 -5.69
C TRP A 51 -10.41 -25.35 -5.09
N PRO A 52 -10.35 -25.50 -3.75
CA PRO A 52 -9.44 -26.45 -3.13
C PRO A 52 -9.77 -27.86 -3.62
N ASN A 53 -8.73 -28.68 -3.78
CA ASN A 53 -8.83 -30.04 -4.28
C ASN A 53 -9.82 -30.85 -3.41
N PRO A 54 -10.90 -31.42 -3.95
CA PRO A 54 -11.87 -32.18 -3.15
C PRO A 54 -11.25 -33.41 -2.47
N MET A 55 -10.07 -33.88 -2.92
CA MET A 55 -9.33 -34.94 -2.24
C MET A 55 -8.59 -34.50 -0.96
N ASP A 56 -8.40 -33.20 -0.72
CA ASP A 56 -7.90 -32.72 0.57
C ASP A 56 -8.96 -32.88 1.68
N PHE A 57 -10.25 -32.93 1.32
CA PHE A 57 -11.35 -33.19 2.26
C PHE A 57 -11.43 -34.65 2.72
N LEU A 58 -10.80 -35.59 2.02
CA LEU A 58 -10.82 -37.02 2.37
C LEU A 58 -9.58 -37.47 3.17
N LYS A 59 -8.58 -36.61 3.33
CA LYS A 59 -7.45 -36.82 4.25
C LYS A 59 -7.75 -36.42 5.70
N PHE A 60 -9.03 -36.19 6.02
CA PHE A 60 -9.50 -35.68 7.31
C PHE A 60 -9.57 -36.68 8.47
N ASN A 61 -9.04 -37.91 8.34
CA ASN A 61 -9.20 -38.93 9.39
C ASN A 61 -7.94 -39.74 9.73
N THR A 62 -6.77 -39.11 9.73
CA THR A 62 -5.63 -39.61 10.52
C THR A 62 -4.90 -38.47 11.19
N SER A 63 -4.97 -38.51 12.52
CA SER A 63 -4.32 -37.69 13.54
C SER A 63 -2.95 -37.12 13.17
N GLU A 64 -2.87 -35.81 12.99
CA GLU A 64 -1.86 -34.96 13.65
C GLU A 64 -2.25 -33.48 13.52
N SER A 65 -2.08 -32.75 14.62
CA SER A 65 -2.46 -31.37 14.85
C SER A 65 -2.03 -30.39 13.76
N SER A 66 -3.00 -29.76 13.10
CA SER A 66 -2.78 -28.53 12.34
C SER A 66 -3.88 -27.53 12.71
N LYS A 67 -3.49 -26.52 13.52
CA LYS A 67 -4.32 -25.35 13.83
C LYS A 67 -4.75 -24.72 12.50
N LYS A 68 -6.06 -24.63 12.26
CA LYS A 68 -6.63 -23.80 11.19
C LYS A 68 -6.09 -22.37 11.37
N GLN A 69 -5.48 -21.81 10.33
CA GLN A 69 -5.12 -20.39 10.27
C GLN A 69 -6.39 -19.56 10.19
N GLU A 70 -6.86 -19.05 11.33
CA GLU A 70 -7.82 -17.95 11.37
C GLU A 70 -7.16 -16.69 10.81
N VAL A 71 -7.90 -15.95 9.97
CA VAL A 71 -7.48 -14.60 9.56
C VAL A 71 -7.45 -13.73 10.81
N SER A 72 -6.29 -13.16 11.13
CA SER A 72 -6.13 -12.34 12.33
C SER A 72 -6.86 -11.01 12.18
N LYS A 73 -7.30 -10.39 13.27
CA LYS A 73 -7.76 -8.99 13.24
C LYS A 73 -6.58 -8.07 13.47
N ILE A 74 -6.55 -6.91 12.82
CA ILE A 74 -5.57 -5.86 13.12
C ILE A 74 -5.72 -5.39 14.57
N GLY A 75 -4.61 -5.00 15.17
CA GLY A 75 -4.57 -4.48 16.52
C GLY A 75 -3.20 -4.72 17.16
N TYR A 76 -3.10 -4.37 18.43
CA TYR A 76 -1.90 -4.63 19.22
C TYR A 76 -1.80 -6.13 19.57
N GLY A 77 -0.97 -6.85 18.80
CA GLY A 77 -0.60 -8.25 19.05
C GLY A 77 0.59 -8.38 20.01
N LEU A 78 0.65 -9.48 20.77
CA LEU A 78 1.71 -9.76 21.77
C LEU A 78 2.86 -10.63 21.22
N ASP A 79 2.62 -11.38 20.15
CA ASP A 79 3.62 -12.25 19.53
C ASP A 79 4.04 -11.66 18.19
N ASP A 80 5.29 -11.18 18.12
CA ASP A 80 5.90 -10.67 16.89
C ASP A 80 7.01 -11.61 16.38
N SER A 81 7.16 -12.82 16.96
CA SER A 81 8.21 -13.78 16.57
C SER A 81 8.06 -14.27 15.12
N LYS A 82 6.82 -14.22 14.60
CA LYS A 82 6.46 -14.60 13.24
C LYS A 82 5.55 -13.54 12.63
N LEU A 83 6.08 -12.81 11.66
CA LEU A 83 5.37 -11.80 10.90
C LEU A 83 4.83 -12.34 9.58
N GLY A 84 3.92 -11.56 8.98
CA GLY A 84 3.27 -11.87 7.70
C GLY A 84 1.85 -12.37 7.87
N GLY A 85 1.27 -12.79 6.76
CA GLY A 85 -0.12 -13.23 6.72
C GLY A 85 -1.14 -12.09 6.69
N PRO A 86 -2.38 -12.42 6.27
CA PRO A 86 -3.42 -11.43 6.13
C PRO A 86 -4.10 -11.12 7.47
N PHE A 87 -4.66 -9.91 7.55
CA PHE A 87 -5.56 -9.53 8.63
C PHE A 87 -6.76 -8.73 8.12
N THR A 88 -7.81 -8.68 8.94
CA THR A 88 -8.99 -7.83 8.70
C THR A 88 -8.95 -6.58 9.57
N SER A 89 -9.50 -5.48 9.06
CA SER A 89 -9.71 -4.23 9.80
C SER A 89 -10.56 -4.45 11.06
N ASP A 90 -10.25 -3.67 12.10
CA ASP A 90 -10.94 -3.60 13.37
C ASP A 90 -11.03 -2.11 13.81
N PRO A 91 -12.17 -1.44 13.58
CA PRO A 91 -12.34 -0.03 13.90
C PRO A 91 -12.64 0.22 15.39
N THR A 92 -12.53 -0.81 16.25
CA THR A 92 -12.79 -0.67 17.69
C THR A 92 -11.82 0.33 18.30
N ILE A 93 -12.35 1.37 18.95
CA ILE A 93 -11.54 2.38 19.64
C ILE A 93 -10.85 1.74 20.85
N VAL A 94 -9.54 1.97 20.94
CA VAL A 94 -8.69 1.48 22.03
C VAL A 94 -8.55 2.55 23.11
N PHE A 95 -8.30 3.79 22.70
CA PHE A 95 -8.20 4.94 23.58
C PHE A 95 -8.50 6.24 22.84
N THR A 96 -8.77 7.28 23.59
CA THR A 96 -8.79 8.66 23.10
C THR A 96 -7.60 9.41 23.67
N ALA A 97 -6.99 10.28 22.87
CA ALA A 97 -5.88 11.12 23.30
C ALA A 97 -6.22 12.58 23.06
N GLN A 98 -6.13 13.38 24.12
CA GLN A 98 -6.26 14.83 24.07
C GLN A 98 -4.85 15.44 24.05
N THR A 99 -4.48 16.14 22.98
CA THR A 99 -3.11 16.61 22.72
C THR A 99 -3.11 17.78 21.73
N GLN A 100 -2.10 18.64 21.79
CA GLN A 100 -1.90 19.74 20.83
C GLN A 100 -1.25 19.28 19.52
N ASN A 101 -0.37 18.28 19.61
CA ASN A 101 0.40 17.77 18.49
C ASN A 101 -0.12 16.40 18.03
N LYS A 102 0.10 16.08 16.76
CA LYS A 102 -0.03 14.71 16.24
C LYS A 102 1.28 13.97 16.50
N GLN A 103 1.18 12.75 17.03
CA GLN A 103 2.35 11.90 17.26
C GLN A 103 1.98 10.42 17.18
N TYR A 104 3.01 9.59 17.07
CA TYR A 104 2.87 8.16 17.33
C TYR A 104 2.82 7.87 18.82
N TRP A 105 2.04 6.86 19.16
CA TRP A 105 1.82 6.38 20.52
C TRP A 105 2.56 5.06 20.70
N ARG A 106 3.75 5.11 21.29
CA ARG A 106 4.59 3.94 21.55
C ARG A 106 4.01 3.05 22.63
N VAL A 107 4.21 1.75 22.46
CA VAL A 107 4.03 0.74 23.51
C VAL A 107 5.34 0.04 23.83
N GLU A 108 6.06 -0.44 22.81
CA GLU A 108 7.32 -1.16 23.00
C GLU A 108 8.23 -1.08 21.77
N THR A 109 9.47 -1.51 21.97
CA THR A 109 10.53 -1.66 20.97
C THR A 109 11.08 -3.08 21.00
N LYS A 110 11.64 -3.53 19.87
CA LYS A 110 12.31 -4.82 19.74
C LYS A 110 13.62 -4.65 19.01
N ASP A 111 14.61 -5.44 19.43
CA ASP A 111 15.98 -5.30 19.00
C ASP A 111 16.55 -6.55 18.32
N PHE A 112 15.93 -7.73 18.47
CA PHE A 112 16.44 -8.98 17.90
C PHE A 112 15.60 -9.46 16.71
N TYR A 113 16.21 -9.52 15.53
CA TYR A 113 15.57 -10.03 14.31
C TYR A 113 15.91 -11.50 14.08
N THR A 114 14.89 -12.34 13.92
CA THR A 114 15.04 -13.81 13.77
C THR A 114 15.06 -14.29 12.33
N GLY A 115 14.85 -13.40 11.35
CA GLY A 115 14.56 -13.77 9.96
C GLY A 115 13.08 -14.04 9.69
N LYS A 116 12.25 -14.14 10.73
CA LYS A 116 10.79 -14.33 10.64
C LYS A 116 9.99 -13.22 11.32
N GLY A 117 10.60 -12.56 12.31
CA GLY A 117 9.97 -11.55 13.13
C GLY A 117 10.93 -11.01 14.17
N TRP A 118 10.38 -10.47 15.25
CA TRP A 118 11.09 -9.72 16.27
C TRP A 118 10.91 -10.30 17.67
N GLU A 119 12.02 -10.36 18.39
CA GLU A 119 12.12 -10.74 19.79
C GLU A 119 12.92 -9.68 20.57
N VAL A 120 12.90 -9.78 21.89
CA VAL A 120 13.74 -8.96 22.77
C VAL A 120 14.94 -9.81 23.14
N SER A 121 16.16 -9.31 22.91
CA SER A 121 17.39 -10.11 23.09
C SER A 121 17.69 -10.49 24.54
N GLU A 122 17.17 -9.72 25.50
CA GLU A 122 17.47 -9.88 26.92
C GLU A 122 16.23 -10.24 27.74
N ASN A 123 16.48 -10.91 28.88
CA ASN A 123 15.46 -11.14 29.88
C ASN A 123 14.96 -9.80 30.44
N GLN A 124 13.66 -9.72 30.70
CA GLN A 124 13.02 -8.53 31.23
C GLN A 124 13.73 -8.06 32.50
N LYS A 125 14.28 -6.85 32.46
CA LYS A 125 14.80 -6.18 33.65
C LYS A 125 13.80 -5.11 34.05
N LYS A 126 13.16 -5.27 35.20
CA LYS A 126 12.15 -4.31 35.65
C LYS A 126 12.80 -3.24 36.52
N VAL A 127 12.82 -2.01 36.02
CA VAL A 127 13.25 -0.83 36.79
C VAL A 127 12.02 0.00 37.10
N THR A 128 11.79 0.28 38.38
CA THR A 128 10.57 0.96 38.82
C THR A 128 10.78 2.46 38.94
N PHE A 129 9.81 3.25 38.47
CA PHE A 129 9.69 4.67 38.73
C PHE A 129 8.26 5.00 39.19
N LYS A 130 8.08 6.15 39.85
CA LYS A 130 6.75 6.67 40.22
C LYS A 130 6.28 7.70 39.19
N ASN A 131 6.38 8.98 39.48
CA ASN A 131 5.77 9.98 38.59
C ASN A 131 6.73 10.43 37.50
N LYS A 132 8.02 10.55 37.80
CA LYS A 132 9.05 11.03 36.86
C LYS A 132 9.76 9.83 36.24
N ASN A 133 9.88 9.83 34.92
CA ASN A 133 10.75 8.89 34.21
C ASN A 133 12.20 9.42 34.28
N ASP A 134 13.02 8.73 35.05
CA ASP A 134 14.46 8.93 35.15
C ASP A 134 15.25 7.71 34.65
N VAL A 135 14.57 6.77 33.97
CA VAL A 135 15.12 5.48 33.59
C VAL A 135 15.54 5.43 32.12
N VAL A 136 14.69 5.93 31.22
CA VAL A 136 14.92 5.88 29.76
C VAL A 136 14.91 7.28 29.18
N SER A 137 15.93 7.60 28.39
CA SER A 137 15.99 8.81 27.56
C SER A 137 16.05 8.42 26.09
N TRP A 138 15.33 9.17 25.26
CA TRP A 138 15.26 8.94 23.81
C TRP A 138 16.06 9.94 23.00
N TYR A 139 16.22 11.14 23.56
CA TYR A 139 16.92 12.24 22.94
C TYR A 139 18.18 12.56 23.74
N GLU A 140 19.20 13.00 23.01
CA GLU A 140 20.49 13.43 23.58
C GLU A 140 20.63 14.95 23.50
N GLN A 141 21.70 15.47 24.11
CA GLN A 141 21.92 16.90 24.35
C GLN A 141 21.85 17.82 23.12
N ASN A 142 22.05 17.33 21.90
CA ASN A 142 21.98 18.16 20.69
C ASN A 142 20.58 18.23 20.08
N THR A 143 19.62 17.44 20.58
CA THR A 143 18.23 17.48 20.12
C THR A 143 17.50 18.58 20.86
N LYS A 144 17.00 19.57 20.11
CA LYS A 144 16.11 20.58 20.67
C LYS A 144 14.76 19.93 20.96
N THR A 145 14.24 20.15 22.16
CA THR A 145 12.94 19.62 22.57
C THR A 145 12.08 20.70 23.19
N GLU A 146 10.78 20.60 22.98
CA GLU A 146 9.77 21.38 23.69
C GLU A 146 8.89 20.42 24.51
N THR A 147 8.59 20.79 25.75
CA THR A 147 7.75 19.96 26.62
C THR A 147 6.27 20.29 26.39
N THR A 148 5.46 19.25 26.21
CA THR A 148 4.01 19.35 26.14
C THR A 148 3.35 18.20 26.90
N THR A 149 2.01 18.17 26.92
CA THR A 149 1.24 17.15 27.61
C THR A 149 0.21 16.49 26.73
N ALA A 150 -0.17 15.26 27.08
CA ALA A 150 -1.31 14.59 26.49
C ALA A 150 -2.09 13.85 27.58
N THR A 151 -3.42 13.87 27.48
CA THR A 151 -4.29 13.07 28.36
C THR A 151 -4.82 11.88 27.59
N ILE A 152 -4.56 10.68 28.09
CA ILE A 152 -4.94 9.43 27.45
C ILE A 152 -6.06 8.78 28.26
N THR A 153 -7.14 8.42 27.60
CA THR A 153 -8.29 7.72 28.20
C THR A 153 -8.54 6.41 27.49
N MET A 154 -8.27 5.30 28.18
CA MET A 154 -8.35 3.94 27.68
C MET A 154 -9.79 3.45 27.64
N GLN A 155 -10.26 3.01 26.47
CA GLN A 155 -11.52 2.29 26.31
C GLN A 155 -11.34 0.78 26.45
N LYS A 156 -10.11 0.29 26.18
CA LYS A 156 -9.69 -1.09 26.44
C LYS A 156 -8.52 -1.09 27.42
N SER A 157 -8.68 -1.81 28.52
CA SER A 157 -7.68 -1.85 29.59
C SER A 157 -6.49 -2.74 29.22
N TYR A 158 -5.28 -2.21 29.39
CA TYR A 158 -4.04 -2.97 29.26
C TYR A 158 -3.14 -2.75 30.48
N PRO A 159 -2.33 -3.74 30.87
CA PRO A 159 -1.36 -3.62 31.95
C PRO A 159 -0.05 -2.93 31.52
N HIS A 160 -0.15 -1.97 30.61
CA HIS A 160 0.97 -1.18 30.12
C HIS A 160 0.52 0.24 29.76
N LEU A 161 1.46 1.17 29.73
CA LEU A 161 1.25 2.51 29.22
C LEU A 161 1.41 2.55 27.71
N THR A 162 0.62 3.44 27.12
CA THR A 162 0.80 3.95 25.78
C THR A 162 1.31 5.38 25.91
N TYR A 163 2.40 5.74 25.24
CA TYR A 163 3.07 7.03 25.50
C TYR A 163 3.85 7.53 24.27
N PRO A 164 4.01 8.86 24.09
CA PRO A 164 4.92 9.41 23.08
C PRO A 164 6.39 9.18 23.45
N ALA A 165 7.28 9.09 22.45
CA ALA A 165 8.71 9.15 22.72
C ALA A 165 9.08 10.47 23.43
N GLY A 166 10.05 10.44 24.35
CA GLY A 166 10.39 11.61 25.17
C GLY A 166 9.59 11.73 26.47
N LEU A 167 9.02 10.63 26.99
CA LEU A 167 8.25 10.64 28.23
C LEU A 167 9.07 11.19 29.42
N VAL A 168 8.57 12.25 30.05
CA VAL A 168 9.18 12.90 31.22
C VAL A 168 8.46 12.51 32.51
N SER A 169 7.13 12.53 32.51
CA SER A 169 6.34 12.15 33.67
C SER A 169 4.98 11.57 33.31
N VAL A 170 4.42 10.80 34.25
CA VAL A 170 3.07 10.26 34.20
C VAL A 170 2.33 10.67 35.46
N GLU A 171 1.12 11.17 35.29
CA GLU A 171 0.21 11.57 36.36
C GLU A 171 -1.09 10.76 36.22
N ALA A 172 -1.45 10.03 37.26
CA ALA A 172 -2.69 9.26 37.34
C ALA A 172 -3.41 9.58 38.66
N SER A 173 -4.73 9.36 38.70
CA SER A 173 -5.55 9.63 39.90
C SER A 173 -5.29 8.64 41.04
N SER A 174 -4.80 7.44 40.72
CA SER A 174 -4.39 6.41 41.67
C SER A 174 -2.88 6.48 41.95
N ASP A 175 -2.45 6.31 43.21
CA ASP A 175 -1.03 6.16 43.58
C ASP A 175 -0.53 4.78 43.15
N ILE A 176 -0.15 4.68 41.88
CA ILE A 176 0.45 3.49 41.28
C ILE A 176 1.92 3.75 40.95
N SER A 177 2.66 2.68 40.72
CA SER A 177 4.04 2.74 40.23
C SER A 177 4.13 2.17 38.82
N TYR A 178 5.24 2.45 38.15
CA TYR A 178 5.50 2.00 36.79
C TYR A 178 6.80 1.23 36.78
N SER A 179 6.81 0.12 36.04
CA SER A 179 8.00 -0.69 35.83
C SER A 179 8.35 -0.63 34.36
N VAL A 180 9.49 -0.07 34.00
CA VAL A 180 10.00 -0.10 32.63
C VAL A 180 10.97 -1.25 32.45
N ASP A 181 10.83 -1.95 31.31
CA ASP A 181 11.88 -2.81 30.79
C ASP A 181 12.80 -1.97 29.89
N PRO A 182 14.07 -1.70 30.27
CA PRO A 182 14.95 -0.81 29.52
C PRO A 182 15.34 -1.36 28.14
N PHE A 183 15.04 -2.64 27.86
CA PHE A 183 15.33 -3.27 26.58
C PHE A 183 14.20 -3.16 25.58
N SER A 184 12.98 -3.47 26.01
CA SER A 184 11.78 -3.27 25.19
C SER A 184 11.19 -1.87 25.31
N GLU A 185 11.65 -1.08 26.28
CA GLU A 185 11.06 0.21 26.68
C GLU A 185 9.58 0.11 27.05
N LYS A 186 9.07 -1.09 27.28
CA LYS A 186 7.68 -1.31 27.65
C LYS A 186 7.49 -0.89 29.11
N ILE A 187 6.52 -0.03 29.34
CA ILE A 187 6.20 0.48 30.67
C ILE A 187 4.96 -0.24 31.19
N TYR A 188 5.13 -1.06 32.20
CA TYR A 188 4.06 -1.78 32.90
C TYR A 188 3.48 -0.93 34.02
N THR A 189 2.17 -0.96 34.18
CA THR A 189 1.45 -0.34 35.29
C THR A 189 1.35 -1.31 36.46
N MET A 190 1.79 -0.88 37.64
CA MET A 190 1.91 -1.71 38.85
C MET A 190 1.19 -1.07 40.05
N ASP A 191 0.33 -1.85 40.70
CA ASP A 191 -0.18 -1.56 42.04
C ASP A 191 0.55 -2.44 43.05
N ALA A 192 1.40 -1.82 43.86
CA ALA A 192 2.45 -2.48 44.63
C ALA A 192 3.27 -3.45 43.74
N ASP A 193 3.13 -4.76 43.95
CA ASP A 193 3.84 -5.81 43.20
C ASP A 193 2.97 -6.49 42.13
N SER A 194 1.72 -6.04 41.95
CA SER A 194 0.74 -6.65 41.05
C SER A 194 0.50 -5.79 39.81
N SER A 195 0.37 -6.44 38.66
CA SER A 195 0.06 -5.73 37.42
C SER A 195 -1.38 -5.20 37.44
N THR A 196 -1.53 -3.90 37.20
CA THR A 196 -2.83 -3.21 37.21
C THR A 196 -3.08 -2.52 35.88
N THR A 197 -4.28 -1.98 35.66
CA THR A 197 -4.63 -1.22 34.44
C THR A 197 -5.07 0.18 34.80
N LEU A 198 -4.74 1.16 33.94
CA LEU A 198 -5.22 2.53 34.08
C LEU A 198 -6.33 2.86 33.09
N HIS A 199 -7.37 3.53 33.57
CA HIS A 199 -8.42 4.05 32.71
C HIS A 199 -8.05 5.40 32.10
N SER A 200 -7.45 6.31 32.87
CA SER A 200 -7.03 7.63 32.40
C SER A 200 -5.75 8.09 33.08
N TYR A 201 -4.87 8.73 32.33
CA TYR A 201 -3.60 9.27 32.81
C TYR A 201 -3.13 10.40 31.90
N LYS A 202 -2.39 11.34 32.48
CA LYS A 202 -1.73 12.44 31.78
C LYS A 202 -0.25 12.13 31.66
N VAL A 203 0.31 12.32 30.47
CA VAL A 203 1.74 12.22 30.22
C VAL A 203 2.30 13.60 29.89
N THR A 204 3.47 13.90 30.45
CA THR A 204 4.30 15.04 30.03
C THR A 204 5.46 14.47 29.22
N TYR A 205 5.71 15.01 28.03
CA TYR A 205 6.70 14.47 27.11
C TYR A 205 7.38 15.57 26.29
N GLU A 206 8.56 15.25 25.78
CA GLU A 206 9.39 16.09 24.93
C GLU A 206 9.09 15.85 23.45
N VAL A 207 8.77 16.92 22.73
CA VAL A 207 8.62 16.93 21.27
C VAL A 207 9.93 17.38 20.65
N PRO A 208 10.62 16.54 19.86
CA PRO A 208 11.90 16.90 19.27
C PRO A 208 11.75 17.73 17.98
N GLU A 209 12.72 18.58 17.72
CA GLU A 209 12.96 19.20 16.42
C GLU A 209 14.28 18.69 15.83
N PHE A 210 14.21 18.09 14.63
CA PHE A 210 15.36 17.50 13.98
C PHE A 210 15.89 18.38 12.84
N SER A 211 17.04 19.01 13.04
CA SER A 211 17.69 19.79 11.97
C SER A 211 18.40 18.87 10.98
N ILE A 212 17.99 18.89 9.71
CA ILE A 212 18.55 18.01 8.66
C ILE A 212 20.06 18.25 8.46
N GLU A 213 20.50 19.50 8.45
CA GLU A 213 21.92 19.85 8.28
C GLU A 213 22.78 19.26 9.40
N ASN A 214 22.29 19.34 10.63
CA ASN A 214 22.95 18.76 11.79
C ASN A 214 23.03 17.24 11.70
N LEU A 215 21.94 16.57 11.29
CA LEU A 215 21.91 15.12 11.10
C LEU A 215 22.86 14.64 9.99
N LYS A 216 23.04 15.44 8.94
CA LYS A 216 24.03 15.17 7.88
C LYS A 216 25.47 15.33 8.37
N ALA A 217 25.71 16.19 9.36
CA ALA A 217 27.03 16.44 9.93
C ALA A 217 27.43 15.44 11.04
N VAL A 218 26.54 14.52 11.44
CA VAL A 218 26.81 13.53 12.49
C VAL A 218 28.00 12.65 12.13
N LYS A 219 28.93 12.52 13.09
CA LYS A 219 30.06 11.61 13.02
C LYS A 219 29.66 10.24 13.55
N THR A 220 29.98 9.19 12.81
CA THR A 220 29.74 7.80 13.22
C THR A 220 30.81 7.31 14.18
N ASN A 221 30.51 6.28 14.98
CA ASN A 221 31.40 5.73 16.02
C ASN A 221 31.67 6.68 17.19
N GLU A 222 30.73 7.59 17.47
CA GLU A 222 30.72 8.47 18.64
C GLU A 222 29.52 8.15 19.55
N GLY A 223 29.47 8.74 20.75
CA GLY A 223 28.37 8.52 21.69
C GLY A 223 28.22 7.05 22.08
N GLN A 224 26.97 6.54 22.05
CA GLN A 224 26.70 5.13 22.38
C GLN A 224 27.33 4.14 21.39
N GLU A 225 27.68 4.57 20.17
CA GLU A 225 28.33 3.69 19.17
C GLU A 225 29.75 3.29 19.59
N THR A 226 30.37 4.01 20.53
CA THR A 226 31.67 3.61 21.10
C THR A 226 31.57 2.35 21.96
N ASN A 227 30.37 1.98 22.41
CA ASN A 227 30.12 0.76 23.16
C ASN A 227 29.88 -0.42 22.18
N PRO A 228 30.77 -1.43 22.12
CA PRO A 228 30.62 -2.56 21.21
C PRO A 228 29.34 -3.36 21.45
N TYR A 229 28.86 -3.42 22.69
CA TYR A 229 27.60 -4.10 23.01
C TYR A 229 26.40 -3.37 22.39
N PHE A 230 26.37 -2.04 22.45
CA PHE A 230 25.32 -1.23 21.81
C PHE A 230 25.29 -1.47 20.30
N MET A 231 26.46 -1.40 19.66
CA MET A 231 26.58 -1.64 18.22
C MET A 231 26.11 -3.04 17.87
N THR A 232 26.65 -4.08 18.53
CA THR A 232 26.29 -5.48 18.27
C THR A 232 24.79 -5.70 18.39
N LYS A 233 24.15 -5.11 19.41
CA LYS A 233 22.72 -5.22 19.66
C LYS A 233 21.88 -4.58 18.56
N TYR A 234 22.14 -3.31 18.26
CA TYR A 234 21.29 -2.54 17.34
C TYR A 234 21.67 -2.68 15.86
N THR A 235 22.75 -3.41 15.55
CA THR A 235 23.06 -3.91 14.20
C THR A 235 22.91 -5.43 14.08
N GLN A 236 22.30 -6.10 15.07
CA GLN A 236 22.12 -7.55 15.06
C GLN A 236 21.27 -8.00 13.85
N LEU A 237 21.77 -9.02 13.15
CA LEU A 237 21.08 -9.73 12.07
C LEU A 237 21.42 -11.22 12.15
N PRO A 238 20.52 -12.14 11.74
CA PRO A 238 20.80 -13.56 11.75
C PRO A 238 21.85 -13.90 10.67
N GLU A 239 22.67 -14.91 10.92
CA GLU A 239 23.65 -15.41 9.94
C GLU A 239 22.96 -15.93 8.67
N SER A 240 21.73 -16.43 8.79
CA SER A 240 20.92 -16.93 7.68
C SER A 240 20.34 -15.83 6.78
N LEU A 241 20.56 -14.54 7.07
CA LEU A 241 20.04 -13.46 6.24
C LEU A 241 20.62 -13.57 4.81
N PRO A 242 19.77 -13.64 3.76
CA PRO A 242 20.23 -13.83 2.39
C PRO A 242 21.18 -12.73 1.90
N GLN A 243 22.19 -13.13 1.13
CA GLN A 243 23.21 -12.21 0.62
C GLN A 243 22.62 -11.09 -0.24
N ARG A 244 21.56 -11.37 -1.03
CA ARG A 244 20.90 -10.36 -1.86
C ARG A 244 20.32 -9.19 -1.06
N VAL A 245 19.90 -9.40 0.19
CA VAL A 245 19.44 -8.33 1.09
C VAL A 245 20.63 -7.44 1.50
N ARG A 246 21.77 -8.05 1.83
CA ARG A 246 23.01 -7.33 2.20
C ARG A 246 23.54 -6.52 1.02
N ASP A 247 23.56 -7.12 -0.16
CA ASP A 247 24.02 -6.47 -1.40
C ASP A 247 23.11 -5.27 -1.75
N LEU A 248 21.79 -5.40 -1.56
CA LEU A 248 20.86 -4.29 -1.75
C LEU A 248 21.16 -3.13 -0.80
N ALA A 249 21.41 -3.40 0.48
CA ALA A 249 21.77 -2.37 1.45
C ALA A 249 23.05 -1.61 1.05
N VAL A 250 24.08 -2.33 0.58
CA VAL A 250 25.31 -1.73 0.07
C VAL A 250 25.03 -0.88 -1.17
N ASN A 251 24.26 -1.39 -2.14
CA ASN A 251 23.94 -0.69 -3.37
C ASN A 251 23.14 0.61 -3.13
N LEU A 252 22.26 0.63 -2.13
CA LEU A 252 21.46 1.81 -1.80
C LEU A 252 22.26 2.90 -1.06
N THR A 253 23.39 2.54 -0.44
CA THR A 253 24.12 3.43 0.49
C THR A 253 25.55 3.76 0.07
N ASN A 254 26.11 3.08 -0.93
CA ASN A 254 27.51 3.22 -1.34
C ASN A 254 27.86 4.61 -1.91
N ASP A 255 26.90 5.31 -2.50
CA ASP A 255 27.06 6.63 -3.11
C ASP A 255 26.79 7.78 -2.13
N LYS A 256 26.42 7.46 -0.88
CA LYS A 256 26.08 8.44 0.16
C LYS A 256 27.22 8.62 1.16
N ASN A 257 27.56 9.87 1.42
CA ASN A 257 28.72 10.21 2.26
C ASN A 257 28.41 10.43 3.74
N ASN A 258 27.13 10.52 4.13
CA ASN A 258 26.71 10.72 5.52
C ASN A 258 25.55 9.80 5.92
N ARG A 259 25.35 9.63 7.23
CA ARG A 259 24.35 8.73 7.79
C ARG A 259 22.93 9.11 7.39
N TYR A 260 22.56 10.39 7.49
CA TYR A 260 21.20 10.84 7.17
C TYR A 260 20.83 10.51 5.73
N ASP A 261 21.70 10.83 4.76
CA ASP A 261 21.45 10.54 3.35
C ASP A 261 21.43 9.02 3.06
N LYS A 262 22.17 8.19 3.81
CA LYS A 262 22.08 6.71 3.73
C LYS A 262 20.73 6.20 4.22
N VAL A 263 20.26 6.70 5.36
CA VAL A 263 18.95 6.33 5.92
C VAL A 263 17.84 6.74 4.96
N LEU A 264 17.89 7.98 4.46
CA LEU A 264 16.92 8.51 3.51
C LEU A 264 16.95 7.77 2.17
N ALA A 265 18.12 7.32 1.69
CA ALA A 265 18.21 6.49 0.48
C ALA A 265 17.48 5.14 0.64
N ILE A 266 17.60 4.51 1.81
CA ILE A 266 16.88 3.27 2.12
C ILE A 266 15.38 3.53 2.31
N GLU A 267 14.98 4.59 3.00
CA GLU A 267 13.56 4.97 3.13
C GLU A 267 12.93 5.22 1.76
N ASN A 268 13.62 6.00 0.91
CA ASN A 268 13.17 6.33 -0.44
C ASN A 268 13.09 5.12 -1.37
N TYR A 269 13.81 4.02 -1.10
CA TYR A 269 13.67 2.79 -1.88
C TYR A 269 12.24 2.25 -1.87
N PHE A 270 11.53 2.41 -0.75
CA PHE A 270 10.14 2.00 -0.62
C PHE A 270 9.16 2.97 -1.32
N THR A 271 9.63 4.11 -1.83
CA THR A 271 8.80 5.05 -2.62
C THR A 271 8.59 4.59 -4.06
N ASP A 272 9.31 3.56 -4.53
CA ASP A 272 9.09 2.95 -5.84
C ASP A 272 7.65 2.40 -5.99
N HIS A 273 7.11 2.46 -7.22
CA HIS A 273 5.73 2.07 -7.50
C HIS A 273 5.48 0.55 -7.44
N SER A 274 6.53 -0.27 -7.44
CA SER A 274 6.39 -1.72 -7.28
C SER A 274 6.03 -2.14 -5.86
N PHE A 275 6.23 -1.27 -4.86
CA PHE A 275 5.79 -1.52 -3.49
C PHE A 275 4.33 -1.08 -3.26
N VAL A 276 3.52 -1.98 -2.71
CA VAL A 276 2.09 -1.78 -2.47
C VAL A 276 1.74 -2.03 -1.01
N TYR A 277 0.89 -1.16 -0.44
CA TYR A 277 0.29 -1.42 0.86
C TYR A 277 -0.90 -2.38 0.70
N GLU A 278 -0.85 -3.54 1.36
CA GLU A 278 -1.84 -4.62 1.26
C GLU A 278 -1.96 -5.36 2.60
N THR A 279 -3.18 -5.77 2.98
CA THR A 279 -3.47 -6.44 4.25
C THR A 279 -4.20 -7.77 4.09
N THR A 280 -4.80 -8.03 2.92
CA THR A 280 -5.68 -9.18 2.66
C THR A 280 -4.99 -10.31 1.93
N ASN A 281 -4.00 -10.01 1.09
CA ASN A 281 -3.24 -10.99 0.32
C ASN A 281 -1.75 -10.93 0.64
N VAL A 282 -1.43 -10.97 1.93
CA VAL A 282 -0.05 -10.92 2.43
C VAL A 282 0.44 -12.34 2.68
N SER A 283 1.55 -12.69 2.05
CA SER A 283 2.15 -14.02 2.19
C SER A 283 2.79 -14.20 3.57
N PHE A 284 2.83 -15.46 4.02
CA PHE A 284 3.74 -15.87 5.08
C PHE A 284 5.07 -16.29 4.45
N PRO A 285 6.21 -16.00 5.10
CA PRO A 285 7.47 -16.57 4.67
C PRO A 285 7.42 -18.09 4.78
N THR A 286 7.85 -18.82 3.75
CA THR A 286 7.98 -20.28 3.83
C THR A 286 8.99 -20.67 4.91
N LYS A 287 9.03 -21.95 5.33
CA LYS A 287 9.90 -22.42 6.44
C LYS A 287 11.34 -21.93 6.32
N HIS A 288 11.92 -21.97 5.11
CA HIS A 288 13.33 -21.63 4.87
C HIS A 288 13.57 -20.24 4.25
N GLN A 289 12.53 -19.43 4.07
CA GLN A 289 12.62 -18.13 3.41
C GLN A 289 12.61 -16.99 4.43
N ASP A 290 13.53 -16.05 4.35
CA ASP A 290 13.55 -14.88 5.22
C ASP A 290 12.36 -13.93 4.90
N TYR A 291 11.77 -13.34 5.94
CA TYR A 291 10.58 -12.48 5.82
C TYR A 291 10.86 -11.21 5.01
N VAL A 292 12.02 -10.58 5.23
CA VAL A 292 12.43 -9.36 4.51
C VAL A 292 12.80 -9.71 3.08
N ASP A 293 13.53 -10.78 2.88
CA ASP A 293 13.92 -11.28 1.56
C ASP A 293 12.70 -11.55 0.65
N GLN A 294 11.68 -12.24 1.18
CA GLN A 294 10.43 -12.50 0.48
C GLN A 294 9.69 -11.21 0.10
N PHE A 295 9.63 -10.25 1.01
CA PHE A 295 8.94 -8.98 0.74
C PHE A 295 9.69 -8.14 -0.30
N LEU A 296 11.00 -7.97 -0.15
CA LEU A 296 11.80 -7.07 -1.00
C LEU A 296 11.88 -7.55 -2.45
N PHE A 297 11.95 -8.87 -2.67
CA PHE A 297 12.27 -9.42 -3.99
C PHE A 297 11.14 -10.20 -4.65
N ASP A 298 10.18 -10.72 -3.88
CA ASP A 298 9.15 -11.60 -4.43
C ASP A 298 7.77 -10.92 -4.44
N THR A 299 7.26 -10.47 -3.28
CA THR A 299 5.87 -9.95 -3.21
C THR A 299 5.76 -8.45 -3.37
N LYS A 300 6.67 -7.67 -2.75
CA LYS A 300 6.63 -6.20 -2.66
C LYS A 300 5.26 -5.64 -2.23
N SER A 301 4.47 -6.46 -1.55
CA SER A 301 3.11 -6.17 -1.16
C SER A 301 2.92 -6.64 0.27
N GLY A 302 2.53 -5.73 1.16
CA GLY A 302 2.48 -5.94 2.59
C GLY A 302 2.05 -4.68 3.34
N TYR A 303 2.14 -4.69 4.66
CA TYR A 303 1.73 -3.57 5.52
C TYR A 303 2.90 -3.09 6.38
N CYS A 304 2.64 -2.20 7.35
CA CYS A 304 3.66 -1.55 8.18
C CYS A 304 4.79 -2.47 8.66
N ASN A 305 4.48 -3.68 9.16
CA ASN A 305 5.49 -4.64 9.60
C ASN A 305 6.47 -5.06 8.48
N ASN A 306 6.00 -5.23 7.25
CA ASN A 306 6.86 -5.56 6.11
C ASN A 306 7.83 -4.41 5.81
N PHE A 307 7.30 -3.18 5.73
CA PHE A 307 8.07 -1.98 5.41
C PHE A 307 9.08 -1.64 6.52
N SER A 308 8.63 -1.51 7.76
CA SER A 308 9.47 -1.15 8.91
C SER A 308 10.56 -2.19 9.18
N THR A 309 10.21 -3.48 9.14
CA THR A 309 11.21 -4.56 9.32
C THR A 309 12.24 -4.57 8.21
N SER A 310 11.82 -4.38 6.95
CA SER A 310 12.74 -4.40 5.81
C SER A 310 13.69 -3.21 5.82
N MET A 311 13.20 -2.01 6.14
CA MET A 311 14.05 -0.84 6.31
C MET A 311 15.10 -1.05 7.40
N ILE A 312 14.71 -1.59 8.57
CA ILE A 312 15.66 -1.87 9.65
C ILE A 312 16.71 -2.89 9.23
N VAL A 313 16.30 -3.98 8.57
CA VAL A 313 17.25 -5.01 8.13
C VAL A 313 18.24 -4.47 7.10
N LEU A 314 17.80 -3.60 6.19
CA LEU A 314 18.69 -2.90 5.25
C LEU A 314 19.64 -1.94 5.98
N LEU A 315 19.15 -1.15 6.94
CA LEU A 315 19.95 -0.25 7.76
C LEU A 315 21.03 -1.00 8.56
N ARG A 316 20.64 -2.07 9.24
CA ARG A 316 21.56 -2.91 10.02
C ARG A 316 22.57 -3.61 9.12
N SER A 317 22.18 -4.01 7.91
CA SER A 317 23.10 -4.58 6.91
C SER A 317 24.14 -3.55 6.44
N ALA A 318 23.81 -2.26 6.46
CA ALA A 318 24.72 -1.15 6.21
C ALA A 318 25.50 -0.69 7.46
N GLY A 319 25.39 -1.41 8.59
CA GLY A 319 26.08 -1.09 9.84
C GLY A 319 25.47 0.09 10.62
N ILE A 320 24.23 0.48 10.32
CA ILE A 320 23.54 1.59 10.98
C ILE A 320 22.65 1.03 12.12
N PRO A 321 22.89 1.41 13.39
CA PRO A 321 22.05 1.01 14.51
C PRO A 321 20.60 1.48 14.35
N ALA A 322 19.69 0.52 14.35
CA ALA A 322 18.26 0.75 14.18
C ALA A 322 17.45 -0.23 15.04
N ARG A 323 16.25 0.18 15.46
CA ARG A 323 15.33 -0.64 16.26
C ARG A 323 13.90 -0.57 15.75
N TRP A 324 13.17 -1.65 16.00
CA TRP A 324 11.78 -1.78 15.57
C TRP A 324 10.86 -1.30 16.68
N VAL A 325 9.91 -0.44 16.36
CA VAL A 325 8.99 0.14 17.33
C VAL A 325 7.56 -0.17 16.95
N LYS A 326 6.73 -0.46 17.94
CA LYS A 326 5.32 -0.77 17.75
C LYS A 326 4.45 0.01 18.73
N GLY A 327 3.28 0.38 18.23
CA GLY A 327 2.27 1.09 19.00
C GLY A 327 1.09 1.46 18.11
N TYR A 328 0.72 2.74 18.12
CA TYR A 328 -0.38 3.27 17.32
C TYR A 328 0.01 4.57 16.61
N THR A 329 -0.62 4.83 15.45
CA THR A 329 -0.58 6.16 14.81
C THR A 329 -1.44 7.18 15.56
N GLU A 330 -1.42 8.44 15.11
CA GLU A 330 -2.08 9.59 15.75
C GLU A 330 -3.59 9.42 15.95
N GLY A 331 -4.24 8.53 15.19
CA GLY A 331 -5.68 8.33 15.23
C GLY A 331 -6.45 9.31 14.35
N THR A 332 -7.75 9.39 14.57
CA THR A 332 -8.65 10.28 13.82
C THR A 332 -9.16 11.40 14.71
N LEU A 333 -9.12 12.64 14.21
CA LEU A 333 -9.63 13.80 14.95
C LEU A 333 -11.13 13.64 15.22
N ASP A 334 -11.53 13.80 16.47
CA ASP A 334 -12.93 13.80 16.88
C ASP A 334 -13.50 15.21 16.90
N ASN A 335 -14.05 15.63 15.76
CA ASN A 335 -14.66 16.96 15.60
C ASN A 335 -15.91 17.19 16.50
N THR A 336 -16.36 16.19 17.26
CA THR A 336 -17.49 16.31 18.19
C THR A 336 -17.09 16.65 19.62
N LEU A 337 -15.80 16.46 19.96
CA LEU A 337 -15.25 16.78 21.27
C LEU A 337 -14.33 17.98 21.12
N VAL A 338 -14.51 18.98 21.99
CA VAL A 338 -13.59 20.11 22.12
C VAL A 338 -12.68 19.78 23.30
N GLY A 339 -11.37 19.71 23.05
CA GLY A 339 -10.39 19.59 24.13
C GLY A 339 -10.33 20.86 24.98
N ALA A 340 -9.42 20.89 25.95
CA ALA A 340 -9.03 22.14 26.60
C ALA A 340 -8.47 23.13 25.56
N GLU A 341 -8.40 24.43 25.87
CA GLU A 341 -7.97 25.47 24.92
C GLU A 341 -6.66 25.09 24.19
N GLY A 342 -6.75 24.93 22.86
CA GLY A 342 -5.62 24.57 21.99
C GLY A 342 -5.31 23.08 21.87
N GLU A 343 -6.08 22.19 22.52
CA GLU A 343 -5.94 20.73 22.42
C GLU A 343 -7.07 20.11 21.59
N ASP A 344 -6.69 19.15 20.75
CA ASP A 344 -7.59 18.33 19.94
C ASP A 344 -7.77 16.96 20.59
N VAL A 345 -8.93 16.34 20.39
CA VAL A 345 -9.21 14.97 20.84
C VAL A 345 -9.14 14.02 19.66
N TYR A 346 -8.26 13.02 19.76
CA TYR A 346 -8.06 11.98 18.75
C TYR A 346 -8.62 10.64 19.23
N LYS A 347 -9.35 9.95 18.36
CA LYS A 347 -9.81 8.57 18.53
C LYS A 347 -8.79 7.61 17.91
N VAL A 348 -8.20 6.74 18.73
CA VAL A 348 -7.21 5.74 18.30
C VAL A 348 -7.84 4.35 18.34
N ALA A 349 -8.02 3.74 17.17
CA ALA A 349 -8.61 2.42 16.97
C ALA A 349 -7.56 1.30 16.86
N ASN A 350 -8.01 0.04 16.88
CA ASN A 350 -7.14 -1.10 16.54
C ASN A 350 -6.59 -0.97 15.11
N ASP A 351 -7.35 -0.37 14.18
CA ASP A 351 -6.89 -0.01 12.83
C ASP A 351 -5.69 0.95 12.81
N ASN A 352 -5.46 1.69 13.90
CA ASN A 352 -4.30 2.57 14.04
C ASN A 352 -3.06 1.83 14.56
N ALA A 353 -3.12 0.53 14.84
CA ALA A 353 -1.95 -0.24 15.26
C ALA A 353 -0.87 -0.19 14.16
N HIS A 354 0.35 0.20 14.54
CA HIS A 354 1.39 0.54 13.59
C HIS A 354 2.78 0.18 14.09
N SER A 355 3.69 -0.02 13.16
CA SER A 355 5.12 -0.19 13.45
C SER A 355 5.97 0.71 12.57
N TRP A 356 7.01 1.28 13.15
CA TRP A 356 7.92 2.23 12.50
C TRP A 356 9.37 1.93 12.86
N VAL A 357 10.27 2.72 12.26
CA VAL A 357 11.72 2.57 12.40
C VAL A 357 12.27 3.68 13.27
N GLU A 358 13.16 3.36 14.20
CA GLU A 358 13.99 4.36 14.87
C GLU A 358 15.46 4.09 14.61
N VAL A 359 16.19 5.12 14.23
CA VAL A 359 17.62 5.09 13.89
C VAL A 359 18.40 5.92 14.88
N TYR A 360 19.50 5.38 15.38
CA TYR A 360 20.35 6.11 16.31
C TYR A 360 21.29 7.08 15.57
N PHE A 361 21.32 8.33 16.04
CA PHE A 361 22.24 9.36 15.62
C PHE A 361 23.04 9.85 16.84
N PRO A 362 24.37 9.62 16.89
CA PRO A 362 25.22 10.11 17.97
C PRO A 362 25.02 11.61 18.27
N GLY A 363 24.81 11.95 19.54
CA GLY A 363 24.55 13.32 20.00
C GLY A 363 23.08 13.74 19.92
N TYR A 364 22.23 13.01 19.19
CA TYR A 364 20.81 13.33 18.98
C TYR A 364 19.85 12.28 19.58
N GLY A 365 20.27 11.02 19.63
CA GLY A 365 19.47 9.91 20.16
C GLY A 365 18.72 9.13 19.06
N TRP A 366 17.54 8.62 19.39
CA TRP A 366 16.71 7.81 18.50
C TRP A 366 15.78 8.68 17.66
N ILE A 367 15.92 8.60 16.34
CA ILE A 367 15.17 9.41 15.38
C ILE A 367 14.23 8.51 14.57
N PRO A 368 12.92 8.80 14.54
CA PRO A 368 11.92 8.00 13.84
C PRO A 368 11.91 8.27 12.33
N PHE A 369 11.74 7.21 11.55
CA PHE A 369 11.59 7.19 10.09
C PHE A 369 10.38 6.32 9.70
N GLU A 370 9.76 6.62 8.56
CA GLU A 370 8.49 6.03 8.12
C GLU A 370 8.58 5.48 6.68
N PRO A 371 8.95 4.20 6.51
CA PRO A 371 9.02 3.58 5.19
C PRO A 371 7.65 3.14 4.63
N THR A 372 6.57 3.19 5.42
CA THR A 372 5.29 2.60 5.04
C THR A 372 4.55 3.49 4.04
N LYS A 373 4.22 2.93 2.88
CA LYS A 373 3.43 3.59 1.84
C LYS A 373 2.11 4.14 2.38
N GLY A 374 1.87 5.44 2.14
CA GLY A 374 0.62 6.11 2.53
C GLY A 374 0.59 6.62 3.97
N PHE A 375 1.68 6.45 4.73
CA PHE A 375 1.87 7.01 6.05
C PHE A 375 2.84 8.19 5.98
N THR A 376 2.67 9.15 6.88
CA THR A 376 3.53 10.33 6.99
C THR A 376 4.19 10.32 8.36
N ASN A 377 5.48 10.64 8.39
CA ASN A 377 6.24 10.82 9.62
C ASN A 377 5.71 12.07 10.37
N PRO A 378 5.21 11.94 11.62
CA PRO A 378 4.63 13.07 12.34
C PRO A 378 5.68 13.99 12.97
N TYR A 379 6.97 13.62 12.94
CA TYR A 379 8.04 14.37 13.57
C TYR A 379 8.57 15.49 12.66
N ASN A 380 8.96 16.61 13.25
CA ASN A 380 9.38 17.81 12.52
C ASN A 380 10.86 17.74 12.11
N PHE A 381 11.12 17.80 10.81
CA PHE A 381 12.46 17.91 10.24
C PHE A 381 12.65 19.30 9.61
N THR A 382 13.56 20.09 10.16
CA THR A 382 13.79 21.48 9.73
C THR A 382 15.05 21.63 8.88
N ASN A 383 14.93 22.42 7.81
CA ASN A 383 16.08 22.94 7.07
C ASN A 383 16.44 24.29 7.69
N ASN A 384 17.51 24.36 8.48
CA ASN A 384 17.96 25.62 9.07
C ASN A 384 18.64 26.50 8.01
N THR A 385 17.86 27.24 7.22
CA THR A 385 18.35 28.47 6.60
C THR A 385 17.99 29.63 7.54
N PRO A 386 18.94 30.48 7.99
CA PRO A 386 18.56 31.73 8.64
C PRO A 386 17.64 32.50 7.68
N ALA A 387 16.45 32.87 8.15
CA ALA A 387 15.47 33.60 7.36
C ALA A 387 16.10 34.87 6.77
N PRO A 388 16.11 35.07 5.43
CA PRO A 388 16.37 36.38 4.87
C PRO A 388 15.17 37.27 5.19
N THR A 389 15.46 38.42 5.78
CA THR A 389 14.53 39.51 6.00
C THR A 389 13.75 39.81 4.72
N LEU A 390 12.43 39.92 4.83
CA LEU A 390 11.56 40.33 3.73
C LEU A 390 12.01 41.71 3.21
N GLN A 391 12.54 41.74 1.99
CA GLN A 391 12.42 42.88 1.09
C GLN A 391 11.86 42.40 -0.24
N ASN A 392 10.72 42.99 -0.58
CA ASN A 392 10.01 42.79 -1.84
C ASN A 392 10.79 43.38 -3.02
N ASN A 393 10.59 42.71 -4.16
CA ASN A 393 10.83 43.12 -5.54
C ASN A 393 12.28 43.03 -6.03
N GLU A 394 12.59 42.07 -6.91
CA GLU A 394 12.36 42.25 -8.35
C GLU A 394 12.40 40.91 -9.10
N VAL A 395 11.62 40.90 -10.18
CA VAL A 395 11.45 39.85 -11.18
C VAL A 395 12.79 39.53 -11.85
N TYR A 396 13.19 38.26 -11.87
CA TYR A 396 14.14 37.77 -12.86
C TYR A 396 13.68 36.45 -13.49
N ASN A 397 13.57 36.52 -14.82
CA ASN A 397 13.24 35.46 -15.76
C ASN A 397 14.18 34.26 -15.60
N SER A 398 13.62 33.05 -15.52
CA SER A 398 14.34 31.85 -15.95
C SER A 398 13.87 31.47 -17.33
N ASN A 399 14.69 31.80 -18.31
CA ASN A 399 14.58 31.32 -19.67
C ASN A 399 14.59 29.78 -19.68
N ASN A 400 13.59 29.22 -20.35
CA ASN A 400 13.63 27.86 -20.87
C ASN A 400 14.73 27.79 -21.94
N GLU A 401 15.74 26.96 -21.72
CA GLU A 401 16.50 26.37 -22.81
C GLU A 401 16.03 24.93 -23.03
N PRO A 402 15.71 24.53 -24.27
CA PRO A 402 15.19 23.21 -24.58
C PRO A 402 16.33 22.19 -24.71
N ILE A 403 16.16 21.02 -24.08
CA ILE A 403 16.97 19.85 -24.41
C ILE A 403 16.59 19.42 -25.84
N GLN A 404 17.54 19.61 -26.75
CA GLN A 404 17.46 19.22 -28.15
C GLN A 404 17.22 17.71 -28.29
N GLN A 405 16.02 17.33 -28.73
CA GLN A 405 15.84 16.14 -29.54
C GLN A 405 16.44 16.41 -30.93
N ARG A 406 17.61 15.83 -31.20
CA ARG A 406 18.12 15.74 -32.57
C ARG A 406 18.87 14.42 -32.79
N ASN A 407 18.23 13.60 -33.62
CA ASN A 407 18.83 12.61 -34.53
C ASN A 407 19.56 11.42 -33.90
N ASN A 408 18.84 10.31 -33.72
CA ASN A 408 19.40 8.96 -33.84
C ASN A 408 18.38 8.00 -34.48
N GLU A 409 17.84 8.37 -35.64
CA GLU A 409 17.12 7.45 -36.55
C GLU A 409 18.00 6.92 -37.69
N ALA A 410 19.32 7.17 -37.66
CA ALA A 410 20.26 6.74 -38.70
C ALA A 410 21.15 5.55 -38.31
N LYS A 411 20.82 4.81 -37.23
CA LYS A 411 21.63 3.65 -36.78
C LYS A 411 20.82 2.35 -36.57
N LEU A 412 19.62 2.28 -37.14
CA LEU A 412 18.80 1.06 -37.17
C LEU A 412 18.48 0.56 -38.60
N LYS A 413 18.95 1.28 -39.63
CA LYS A 413 18.79 0.91 -41.05
C LYS A 413 20.05 0.31 -41.71
N SER A 414 21.15 0.15 -40.97
CA SER A 414 22.42 -0.39 -41.50
C SER A 414 22.78 -1.78 -40.97
N LEU A 415 21.80 -2.59 -40.55
CA LEU A 415 22.02 -3.96 -40.07
C LEU A 415 21.08 -5.00 -40.72
N ILE A 416 20.41 -4.66 -41.83
CA ILE A 416 19.54 -5.61 -42.56
C ILE A 416 19.97 -5.83 -44.02
N GLU A 417 20.89 -5.05 -44.58
CA GLU A 417 21.52 -5.37 -45.86
C GLU A 417 22.95 -5.81 -45.61
N ASP A 418 23.11 -7.12 -45.41
CA ASP A 418 24.20 -7.89 -46.02
C ASP A 418 23.98 -9.38 -45.74
N THR A 419 24.24 -10.19 -46.76
CA THR A 419 24.27 -11.66 -46.80
C THR A 419 23.02 -12.41 -47.30
N GLU A 420 22.67 -12.20 -48.57
CA GLU A 420 22.43 -13.33 -49.49
C GLU A 420 23.72 -13.55 -50.29
N ASP A 421 24.49 -14.59 -49.98
CA ASP A 421 24.66 -15.76 -50.86
C ASP A 421 25.82 -16.69 -50.42
N ALA A 422 25.62 -17.97 -50.73
CA ALA A 422 26.59 -19.06 -50.80
C ALA A 422 27.20 -19.62 -49.49
N SER A 423 26.70 -20.79 -49.06
CA SER A 423 27.45 -22.05 -49.29
C SER A 423 26.66 -23.29 -48.87
N THR A 424 26.52 -24.19 -49.84
CA THR A 424 26.01 -25.55 -49.77
C THR A 424 26.94 -26.48 -48.98
N LYS A 425 26.37 -27.28 -48.07
CA LYS A 425 26.82 -28.67 -47.81
C LYS A 425 25.70 -29.51 -47.16
N LYS A 426 25.33 -30.59 -47.84
CA LYS A 426 24.45 -31.71 -47.40
C LYS A 426 25.07 -32.40 -46.16
N ILE A 427 24.40 -33.08 -45.22
CA ILE A 427 23.55 -34.32 -45.21
C ILE A 427 23.16 -34.55 -43.69
N PRO A 428 22.17 -35.36 -43.21
CA PRO A 428 20.81 -35.75 -43.65
C PRO A 428 19.69 -35.58 -42.57
N ASN A 429 18.44 -35.73 -43.03
CA ASN A 429 17.24 -36.28 -42.34
C ASN A 429 17.16 -36.32 -40.80
N SER A 430 16.20 -35.58 -40.25
CA SER A 430 15.36 -36.04 -39.14
C SER A 430 13.95 -35.48 -39.29
N LYS A 431 12.95 -36.33 -39.04
CA LYS A 431 11.53 -36.11 -39.34
C LYS A 431 10.86 -35.15 -38.34
N ASN A 432 9.90 -34.38 -38.86
CA ASN A 432 8.76 -33.75 -38.17
C ASN A 432 9.08 -32.79 -37.00
N GLY A 433 9.34 -31.52 -37.32
CA GLY A 433 9.32 -30.40 -36.37
C GLY A 433 8.26 -29.38 -36.77
N PHE A 434 7.33 -29.11 -35.86
CA PHE A 434 6.22 -28.16 -35.98
C PHE A 434 6.73 -26.73 -36.20
N SER A 435 6.34 -26.10 -37.33
CA SER A 435 6.84 -24.78 -37.75
C SER A 435 6.22 -23.64 -36.93
N TRP A 436 7.03 -22.97 -36.09
CA TRP A 436 6.65 -21.82 -35.26
C TRP A 436 6.11 -20.59 -36.04
N TRP A 437 6.26 -20.54 -37.37
CA TRP A 437 5.85 -19.39 -38.17
C TRP A 437 4.32 -19.15 -38.20
N TYR A 438 3.51 -20.20 -38.05
CA TYR A 438 2.04 -20.07 -37.97
C TYR A 438 1.57 -19.41 -36.66
N VAL A 439 2.37 -19.48 -35.59
CA VAL A 439 2.09 -18.81 -34.31
C VAL A 439 2.34 -17.31 -34.46
N PHE A 440 3.43 -16.91 -35.11
CA PHE A 440 3.72 -15.49 -35.37
C PHE A 440 2.67 -14.84 -36.27
N LEU A 441 2.14 -15.56 -37.27
CA LEU A 441 1.11 -15.02 -38.18
C LEU A 441 -0.26 -14.82 -37.52
N SER A 442 -0.57 -15.54 -36.44
CA SER A 442 -1.85 -15.44 -35.72
C SER A 442 -1.86 -14.39 -34.60
N THR A 443 -0.68 -14.00 -34.08
CA THR A 443 -0.58 -12.99 -33.00
C THR A 443 -0.87 -11.56 -33.48
N ILE A 444 -0.48 -11.21 -34.71
CA ILE A 444 -0.67 -9.88 -35.28
C ILE A 444 -2.16 -9.45 -35.31
N PRO A 445 -3.10 -10.24 -35.83
CA PRO A 445 -4.52 -9.86 -35.80
C PRO A 445 -5.09 -9.79 -34.38
N ILE A 446 -4.62 -10.63 -33.45
CA ILE A 446 -5.05 -10.59 -32.04
C ILE A 446 -4.58 -9.30 -31.36
N SER A 447 -3.34 -8.88 -31.60
CA SER A 447 -2.81 -7.61 -31.11
C SER A 447 -3.54 -6.41 -31.71
N ILE A 448 -3.92 -6.47 -33.00
CA ILE A 448 -4.72 -5.42 -33.66
C ILE A 448 -6.11 -5.35 -33.04
N ILE A 449 -6.77 -6.49 -32.81
CA ILE A 449 -8.09 -6.54 -32.14
C ILE A 449 -7.99 -6.02 -30.71
N GLY A 450 -6.97 -6.43 -29.95
CA GLY A 450 -6.71 -5.94 -28.60
C GLY A 450 -6.48 -4.43 -28.56
N TYR A 451 -5.73 -3.89 -29.53
CA TYR A 451 -5.52 -2.45 -29.68
C TYR A 451 -6.81 -1.72 -30.03
N ILE A 452 -7.64 -2.24 -30.94
CA ILE A 452 -8.95 -1.67 -31.29
C ILE A 452 -9.88 -1.66 -30.07
N LEU A 453 -9.94 -2.75 -29.29
CA LEU A 453 -10.73 -2.81 -28.06
C LEU A 453 -10.22 -1.82 -27.02
N PHE A 454 -8.90 -1.67 -26.90
CA PHE A 454 -8.29 -0.69 -26.00
C PHE A 454 -8.67 0.74 -26.40
N ILE A 455 -8.51 1.15 -27.66
CA ILE A 455 -8.84 2.53 -28.08
C ILE A 455 -10.35 2.82 -28.06
N THR A 456 -11.20 1.80 -28.24
CA THR A 456 -12.67 1.96 -28.22
C THR A 456 -13.30 1.76 -26.84
N ARG A 457 -12.51 1.33 -25.83
CA ARG A 457 -13.00 0.97 -24.48
C ARG A 457 -13.89 2.04 -23.84
N MET A 458 -13.56 3.32 -24.03
CA MET A 458 -14.28 4.43 -23.42
C MET A 458 -15.72 4.55 -23.95
N LYS A 459 -15.97 4.20 -25.21
CA LYS A 459 -17.31 4.26 -25.82
C LYS A 459 -18.18 3.11 -25.36
N TRP A 460 -17.63 1.90 -25.29
CA TRP A 460 -18.40 0.71 -24.94
C TRP A 460 -18.65 0.61 -23.43
N ILE A 461 -17.67 0.97 -22.59
CA ILE A 461 -17.86 1.06 -21.13
C ILE A 461 -18.98 2.05 -20.80
N THR A 462 -18.98 3.23 -21.41
CA THR A 462 -20.04 4.22 -21.23
C THR A 462 -21.39 3.70 -21.71
N PHE A 463 -21.45 3.00 -22.84
CA PHE A 463 -22.68 2.38 -23.33
C PHE A 463 -23.26 1.37 -22.31
N PHE A 464 -22.44 0.46 -21.76
CA PHE A 464 -22.89 -0.51 -20.76
C PHE A 464 -23.33 0.15 -19.46
N ILE A 465 -22.57 1.15 -18.97
CA ILE A 465 -22.93 1.89 -17.74
C ILE A 465 -24.26 2.63 -17.92
N ILE A 466 -24.44 3.33 -19.04
CA ILE A 466 -25.70 4.02 -19.35
C ILE A 466 -26.85 3.00 -19.39
N HIS A 467 -26.68 1.90 -20.11
CA HIS A 467 -27.72 0.87 -20.22
C HIS A 467 -28.10 0.27 -18.86
N PHE A 468 -27.11 0.04 -17.99
CA PHE A 468 -27.31 -0.58 -16.69
C PHE A 468 -28.02 0.31 -15.66
N TYR A 469 -27.75 1.63 -15.67
CA TYR A 469 -28.31 2.57 -14.67
C TYR A 469 -29.56 3.32 -15.15
N LYS A 470 -29.68 3.61 -16.46
CA LYS A 470 -30.77 4.43 -17.03
C LYS A 470 -32.18 3.92 -16.70
N TYR A 471 -32.36 2.60 -16.61
CA TYR A 471 -33.67 1.98 -16.42
C TYR A 471 -33.96 1.53 -14.97
N ARG A 472 -33.01 1.74 -14.05
CA ARG A 472 -33.20 1.36 -12.64
C ARG A 472 -34.02 2.41 -11.88
N LYS A 473 -34.85 1.94 -10.94
CA LYS A 473 -35.78 2.75 -10.13
C LYS A 473 -35.53 2.66 -8.62
N ASP A 474 -34.37 2.12 -8.23
CA ASP A 474 -33.96 1.95 -6.83
C ASP A 474 -33.38 3.27 -6.28
N ASP A 475 -33.60 3.56 -5.01
CA ASP A 475 -33.13 4.78 -4.34
C ASP A 475 -31.59 4.86 -4.30
N ALA A 476 -30.92 3.71 -4.28
CA ALA A 476 -29.44 3.66 -4.31
C ALA A 476 -28.86 3.92 -5.72
N VAL A 477 -29.69 4.06 -6.75
CA VAL A 477 -29.23 4.21 -8.15
C VAL A 477 -28.55 5.54 -8.37
N TYR A 478 -29.06 6.62 -7.79
CA TYR A 478 -28.52 7.96 -8.04
C TYR A 478 -27.07 8.06 -7.54
N THR A 479 -26.79 7.63 -6.32
CA THR A 479 -25.43 7.60 -5.75
C THR A 479 -24.48 6.76 -6.59
N LYS A 480 -24.90 5.57 -7.02
CA LYS A 480 -24.07 4.67 -7.85
C LYS A 480 -23.83 5.21 -9.25
N ALA A 481 -24.82 5.88 -9.84
CA ALA A 481 -24.70 6.51 -11.14
C ALA A 481 -23.78 7.74 -11.09
N TYR A 482 -23.92 8.57 -10.05
CA TYR A 482 -23.07 9.76 -9.84
C TYR A 482 -21.59 9.36 -9.62
N ASP A 483 -21.32 8.36 -8.78
CA ASP A 483 -19.96 7.81 -8.60
C ASP A 483 -19.38 7.23 -9.92
N SER A 484 -20.21 6.55 -10.72
CA SER A 484 -19.78 6.05 -12.03
C SER A 484 -19.40 7.17 -13.00
N LEU A 485 -20.06 8.33 -12.91
CA LEU A 485 -19.72 9.52 -13.69
C LEU A 485 -18.38 10.12 -13.25
N LEU A 486 -18.14 10.23 -11.94
CA LEU A 486 -16.84 10.70 -11.40
C LEU A 486 -15.70 9.78 -11.84
N LYS A 487 -15.88 8.47 -11.78
CA LYS A 487 -14.91 7.48 -12.30
C LYS A 487 -14.66 7.63 -13.79
N GLN A 488 -15.68 7.99 -14.57
CA GLN A 488 -15.53 8.20 -16.00
C GLN A 488 -14.74 9.48 -16.33
N PHE A 489 -14.93 10.55 -15.56
CA PHE A 489 -14.12 11.78 -15.66
C PHE A 489 -12.68 11.58 -15.18
N ALA A 490 -12.47 10.82 -14.10
CA ALA A 490 -11.13 10.49 -13.61
C ALA A 490 -10.32 9.70 -14.66
N ARG A 491 -10.96 8.84 -15.47
CA ARG A 491 -10.31 8.10 -16.56
C ARG A 491 -9.80 8.97 -17.71
N ILE A 492 -10.30 10.20 -17.84
CA ILE A 492 -9.84 11.17 -18.84
C ILE A 492 -8.96 12.27 -18.23
N GLY A 493 -8.55 12.12 -16.96
CA GLY A 493 -7.66 13.05 -16.27
C GLY A 493 -8.37 14.06 -15.38
N ILE A 494 -9.69 14.24 -15.51
CA ILE A 494 -10.46 15.18 -14.69
C ILE A 494 -10.85 14.47 -13.38
N ARG A 495 -9.90 14.39 -12.44
CA ARG A 495 -10.11 13.76 -11.12
C ARG A 495 -10.53 14.82 -10.10
N ARG A 496 -11.50 14.47 -9.24
CA ARG A 496 -11.85 15.30 -8.08
C ARG A 496 -10.78 15.18 -7.00
N ASP A 497 -10.24 16.31 -6.55
CA ASP A 497 -9.36 16.40 -5.39
C ASP A 497 -10.15 16.10 -4.10
N GLU A 498 -9.49 15.51 -3.09
CA GLU A 498 -10.14 15.19 -1.82
C GLU A 498 -10.60 16.44 -1.04
N SER A 499 -9.90 17.56 -1.23
CA SER A 499 -10.23 18.87 -0.66
C SER A 499 -11.35 19.62 -1.40
N GLN A 500 -11.67 19.22 -2.63
CA GLN A 500 -12.61 19.95 -3.48
C GLN A 500 -14.05 19.49 -3.26
N THR A 501 -14.97 20.42 -2.99
CA THR A 501 -16.39 20.11 -2.85
C THR A 501 -16.99 19.61 -4.17
N PHE A 502 -18.13 18.89 -4.12
CA PHE A 502 -18.81 18.46 -5.35
C PHE A 502 -19.20 19.66 -6.23
N ARG A 503 -19.52 20.81 -5.64
CA ARG A 503 -19.88 22.04 -6.36
C ARG A 503 -18.69 22.67 -7.07
N GLU A 504 -17.55 22.78 -6.41
CA GLU A 504 -16.31 23.28 -7.02
C GLU A 504 -15.83 22.36 -8.14
N TYR A 505 -15.93 21.05 -7.94
CA TYR A 505 -15.63 20.07 -8.97
C TYR A 505 -16.57 20.18 -10.17
N ALA A 506 -17.88 20.35 -9.90
CA ALA A 506 -18.86 20.54 -10.95
C ALA A 506 -18.60 21.80 -11.77
N LEU A 507 -18.22 22.91 -11.13
CA LEU A 507 -17.84 24.15 -11.78
C LEU A 507 -16.59 23.98 -12.66
N HIS A 508 -15.59 23.24 -12.18
CA HIS A 508 -14.39 22.94 -12.94
C HIS A 508 -14.71 22.13 -14.22
N VAL A 509 -15.49 21.05 -14.10
CA VAL A 509 -15.94 20.25 -15.25
C VAL A 509 -16.76 21.10 -16.23
N ASP A 510 -17.68 21.92 -15.73
CA ASP A 510 -18.52 22.78 -16.56
C ASP A 510 -17.72 23.86 -17.30
N THR A 511 -16.64 24.37 -16.70
CA THR A 511 -15.70 25.30 -17.33
C THR A 511 -14.97 24.61 -18.49
N LEU A 512 -14.51 23.37 -18.30
CA LEU A 512 -13.82 22.58 -19.34
C LEU A 512 -14.71 22.23 -20.53
N TYR A 513 -16.01 21.99 -20.29
CA TYR A 513 -16.97 21.59 -21.31
C TYR A 513 -17.87 22.74 -21.81
N ASN A 514 -17.63 23.97 -21.33
CA ASN A 514 -18.45 25.16 -21.58
C ASN A 514 -19.96 24.86 -21.44
N SER A 515 -20.36 24.26 -20.31
CA SER A 515 -21.75 23.90 -20.02
C SER A 515 -22.13 24.24 -18.59
N ALA A 516 -23.42 24.09 -18.24
CA ALA A 516 -23.91 24.14 -16.85
C ALA A 516 -24.50 22.78 -16.40
N ASP A 517 -24.20 21.73 -17.17
CA ASP A 517 -24.83 20.41 -17.03
C ASP A 517 -24.38 19.73 -15.73
N MET A 518 -23.09 19.87 -15.35
CA MET A 518 -22.52 19.18 -14.19
C MET A 518 -22.97 19.82 -12.87
N GLN A 519 -23.05 21.16 -12.82
CA GLN A 519 -23.58 21.88 -11.67
C GLN A 519 -25.06 21.57 -11.45
N GLN A 520 -25.86 21.54 -12.53
CA GLN A 520 -27.28 21.18 -12.44
C GLN A 520 -27.50 19.74 -11.95
N LEU A 521 -26.68 18.79 -12.43
CA LEU A 521 -26.71 17.41 -11.95
C LEU A 521 -26.29 17.31 -10.47
N THR A 522 -25.23 18.02 -10.10
CA THR A 522 -24.70 18.01 -8.72
C THR A 522 -25.69 18.60 -7.73
N PHE A 523 -26.39 19.67 -8.10
CA PHE A 523 -27.46 20.23 -7.28
C PHE A 523 -28.61 19.22 -7.05
N SER A 524 -29.05 18.54 -8.11
CA SER A 524 -30.09 17.49 -7.98
C SER A 524 -29.61 16.30 -7.17
N TYR A 525 -28.33 15.94 -7.27
CA TYR A 525 -27.71 14.88 -6.47
C TYR A 525 -27.65 15.24 -4.98
N GLU A 526 -27.19 16.43 -4.64
CA GLU A 526 -27.17 16.93 -3.26
C GLU A 526 -28.59 17.00 -2.68
N TYR A 527 -29.55 17.51 -3.45
CA TYR A 527 -30.96 17.55 -3.05
C TYR A 527 -31.51 16.15 -2.73
N ALA A 528 -31.19 15.16 -3.57
CA ALA A 528 -31.58 13.76 -3.37
C ALA A 528 -30.89 13.10 -2.15
N MET A 529 -29.67 13.51 -1.81
CA MET A 529 -28.93 12.98 -0.65
C MET A 529 -29.45 13.54 0.67
N TYR A 530 -29.84 14.82 0.71
CA TYR A 530 -30.30 15.48 1.94
C TYR A 530 -31.80 15.29 2.24
N GLN A 531 -32.63 14.99 1.23
CA GLN A 531 -34.05 14.65 1.43
C GLN A 531 -34.28 13.13 1.33
N LYS A 532 -34.34 12.46 2.50
CA LYS A 532 -34.62 11.01 2.58
C LYS A 532 -35.93 10.64 1.85
N GLY A 533 -35.85 9.71 0.91
CA GLY A 533 -37.00 9.10 0.23
C GLY A 533 -37.41 9.71 -1.12
N GLN A 534 -36.65 10.66 -1.67
CA GLN A 534 -36.93 11.26 -2.99
C GLN A 534 -35.86 10.95 -4.07
N ALA A 535 -34.86 10.13 -3.75
CA ALA A 535 -33.71 9.87 -4.63
C ALA A 535 -34.10 9.23 -5.97
N ALA A 536 -35.01 8.25 -5.99
CA ALA A 536 -35.49 7.66 -7.24
C ALA A 536 -36.29 8.65 -8.12
N ALA A 537 -37.03 9.57 -7.51
CA ALA A 537 -37.80 10.60 -8.23
C ALA A 537 -36.89 11.66 -8.86
N GLU A 538 -35.87 12.10 -8.11
CA GLU A 538 -34.87 13.04 -8.60
C GLU A 538 -33.93 12.43 -9.63
N TRP A 539 -33.59 11.14 -9.50
CA TRP A 539 -32.87 10.38 -10.53
C TRP A 539 -33.63 10.38 -11.86
N LYS A 540 -34.94 10.13 -11.83
CA LYS A 540 -35.77 10.12 -13.04
C LYS A 540 -35.77 11.47 -13.78
N LYS A 541 -35.65 12.58 -13.05
CA LYS A 541 -35.56 13.94 -13.62
C LYS A 541 -34.15 14.22 -14.18
N SER A 542 -33.11 13.74 -13.53
CA SER A 542 -31.70 14.07 -13.82
C SER A 542 -30.97 13.07 -14.73
N VAL A 543 -31.53 11.87 -14.97
CA VAL A 543 -30.90 10.79 -15.76
C VAL A 543 -30.46 11.24 -17.16
N HIS A 544 -31.20 12.17 -17.79
CA HIS A 544 -30.87 12.70 -19.11
C HIS A 544 -29.60 13.59 -19.08
N LEU A 545 -29.41 14.38 -18.02
CA LEU A 545 -28.20 15.20 -17.82
C LEU A 545 -27.01 14.31 -17.53
N TRP A 546 -27.19 13.29 -16.68
CA TRP A 546 -26.17 12.28 -16.41
C TRP A 546 -25.76 11.53 -17.69
N GLU A 547 -26.72 11.09 -18.52
CA GLU A 547 -26.44 10.42 -19.79
C GLU A 547 -25.65 11.34 -20.75
N LYS A 548 -26.00 12.63 -20.80
CA LYS A 548 -25.30 13.64 -21.61
C LYS A 548 -23.85 13.81 -21.16
N LEU A 549 -23.61 13.91 -19.85
CA LEU A 549 -22.27 14.05 -19.27
C LEU A 549 -21.44 12.77 -19.45
N MET A 550 -22.03 11.58 -19.28
CA MET A 550 -21.38 10.30 -19.56
C MET A 550 -20.90 10.21 -21.02
N LYS A 551 -21.72 10.67 -21.97
CA LYS A 551 -21.35 10.72 -23.40
C LYS A 551 -20.24 11.74 -23.67
N LYS A 552 -20.28 12.92 -23.03
CA LYS A 552 -19.21 13.93 -23.10
C LYS A 552 -17.88 13.39 -22.56
N ALA A 553 -17.90 12.67 -21.44
CA ALA A 553 -16.72 12.04 -20.86
C ALA A 553 -16.17 10.88 -21.73
N ALA A 554 -17.03 10.22 -22.52
CA ALA A 554 -16.62 9.18 -23.47
C ALA A 554 -16.04 9.72 -24.79
N SER A 555 -16.18 11.02 -25.05
CA SER A 555 -15.74 11.68 -26.28
C SER A 555 -15.26 13.11 -25.96
N PRO A 556 -14.11 13.25 -25.27
CA PRO A 556 -13.57 14.55 -24.92
C PRO A 556 -13.23 15.38 -26.18
N PRO A 557 -13.26 16.72 -26.09
CA PRO A 557 -12.80 17.60 -27.16
C PRO A 557 -11.37 17.26 -27.60
N LYS A 558 -11.10 17.34 -28.91
CA LYS A 558 -9.75 17.11 -29.47
C LYS A 558 -8.88 18.38 -29.51
N SER A 559 -9.28 19.46 -28.84
CA SER A 559 -8.51 20.71 -28.83
C SER A 559 -7.31 20.58 -27.88
N ASN A 560 -6.16 21.12 -28.30
CA ASN A 560 -4.96 21.18 -27.45
C ASN A 560 -5.25 21.92 -26.13
N ASP A 561 -6.10 22.95 -26.18
CA ASP A 561 -6.50 23.74 -25.00
C ASP A 561 -7.21 22.90 -23.92
N PHE A 562 -7.94 21.84 -24.33
CA PHE A 562 -8.62 20.95 -23.40
C PHE A 562 -7.64 20.03 -22.66
N TYR A 563 -6.58 19.56 -23.34
CA TYR A 563 -5.56 18.71 -22.73
C TYR A 563 -4.49 19.49 -21.96
N SER A 564 -4.35 20.80 -22.19
CA SER A 564 -3.50 21.67 -21.35
C SER A 564 -4.20 22.14 -20.07
N ALA A 565 -5.52 22.02 -20.01
CA ALA A 565 -6.35 22.46 -18.88
C ALA A 565 -6.70 21.32 -17.89
N ILE A 566 -6.32 20.08 -18.23
CA ILE A 566 -6.45 18.85 -17.45
C ILE A 566 -5.03 18.39 -17.13
#